data_AF-A0A2V8QPB6-F1
#
_entry.id   AF-A0A2V8QPB6-F1
#
_cell.length_a   1.000
_cell.length_b   1.000
_cell.length_c   1.000
_cell.angle_alpha   90.00
_cell.angle_beta   90.00
_cell.angle_gamma   90.00
#
_symmetry.space_group_name_H-M   'P 1'
#
loop_
_entity.id
_entity.type
_entity.pdbx_description
1 polymer ?
#
loop_
_entity_poly.entity_id
_entity_poly.type
_entity_poly.pdbx_seq_one_letter_code
_entity_poly.pdbx_strand_id
1 'polypeptide(L)'
;MSKQLYDDQTLTQYLLDSLSEAETERLDELSLTDDEIAEALQFVEQDLVDAYVQDELTEATRAQFKSHYLASPLRREKVAFAQAFHAHAEKSLAAQQAAEAQTEAAAEVAPKRKGQSWFSAWRGFNASRPAWAWGAAVAALALLVAGSWLTFERVRPRQQTAQ
;
A
#
# COMPACT_ATOMS: atom_id res chain seq x y z
N MET A 1 -23.93 12.40 14.16
CA MET A 1 -24.20 13.12 12.91
C MET A 1 -23.69 14.53 13.13
N SER A 2 -22.39 14.74 12.85
CA SER A 2 -21.78 16.06 12.84
C SER A 2 -22.50 16.91 11.80
N LYS A 3 -22.81 18.13 12.20
CA LYS A 3 -23.61 19.08 11.43
C LYS A 3 -22.65 19.67 10.41
N GLN A 4 -22.67 19.19 9.16
CA GLN A 4 -21.86 19.74 8.07
C GLN A 4 -22.21 21.24 7.94
N LEU A 5 -21.38 22.11 8.51
CA LEU A 5 -21.66 23.55 8.63
C LEU A 5 -21.53 24.27 7.27
N TYR A 6 -20.81 23.66 6.34
CA TYR A 6 -20.62 24.13 4.97
C TYR A 6 -20.86 22.98 3.99
N ASP A 7 -21.48 23.30 2.86
CA ASP A 7 -21.64 22.38 1.74
C ASP A 7 -20.33 22.25 0.96
N ASP A 8 -20.10 21.09 0.34
CA ASP A 8 -18.90 20.77 -0.42
C ASP A 8 -18.70 21.74 -1.59
N GLN A 9 -19.80 22.28 -2.14
CA GLN A 9 -19.74 23.32 -3.15
C GLN A 9 -19.08 24.61 -2.63
N THR A 10 -19.37 25.02 -1.39
CA THR A 10 -18.76 26.22 -0.80
C THR A 10 -17.28 26.00 -0.52
N LEU A 11 -16.91 24.81 -0.02
CA LEU A 11 -15.50 24.45 0.19
C LEU A 11 -14.74 24.36 -1.13
N THR A 12 -15.37 23.88 -2.20
CA THR A 12 -14.80 23.89 -3.55
C THR A 12 -14.57 25.31 -4.04
N GLN A 13 -15.54 26.21 -3.87
CA GLN A 13 -15.41 27.62 -4.24
C GLN A 13 -14.30 28.31 -3.47
N TYR A 14 -14.11 27.98 -2.19
CA TYR A 14 -12.98 28.45 -1.39
C TYR A 14 -11.64 27.96 -1.95
N LEU A 15 -11.51 26.67 -2.26
CA LEU A 15 -10.28 26.10 -2.85
C LEU A 15 -9.93 26.72 -4.22
N LEU A 16 -10.95 27.13 -4.96
CA LEU A 16 -10.88 27.76 -6.28
C LEU A 16 -10.90 29.30 -6.25
N ASP A 17 -10.78 29.92 -5.07
CA ASP A 17 -10.68 31.37 -4.92
C ASP A 17 -11.86 32.12 -5.58
N SER A 18 -13.07 31.58 -5.40
CA SER A 18 -14.32 32.03 -6.03
C SER A 18 -15.39 32.48 -5.02
N LEU A 19 -15.03 32.58 -3.75
CA LEU A 19 -15.91 33.12 -2.70
C LEU A 19 -15.77 34.64 -2.56
N SER A 20 -16.72 35.26 -1.85
CA SER A 20 -16.54 36.66 -1.43
C SER A 20 -15.39 36.78 -0.42
N GLU A 21 -14.82 37.97 -0.30
CA GLU A 21 -13.73 38.25 0.66
C GLU A 21 -14.14 37.92 2.10
N ALA A 22 -15.35 38.31 2.51
CA ALA A 22 -15.86 38.04 3.85
C ALA A 22 -16.08 36.54 4.13
N GLU A 23 -16.48 35.76 3.12
CA GLU A 23 -16.62 34.30 3.26
C GLU A 23 -15.26 33.61 3.27
N THR A 24 -14.31 34.11 2.47
CA THR A 24 -12.94 33.61 2.41
C THR A 24 -12.23 33.82 3.74
N GLU A 25 -12.27 35.03 4.31
CA GLU A 25 -11.66 35.34 5.61
C GLU A 25 -12.24 34.46 6.73
N ARG A 26 -13.54 34.19 6.69
CA ARG A 26 -14.19 33.29 7.65
C ARG A 26 -13.71 31.85 7.51
N LEU A 27 -13.56 31.35 6.28
CA LEU A 27 -13.06 29.99 6.06
C LEU A 27 -11.55 29.88 6.31
N ASP A 28 -10.77 30.93 6.09
CA ASP A 28 -9.35 30.99 6.48
C ASP A 28 -9.22 30.75 8.00
N GLU A 29 -9.96 31.51 8.82
CA GLU A 29 -9.96 31.36 10.28
C GLU A 29 -10.41 29.96 10.70
N LEU A 30 -11.53 29.48 10.16
CA LEU A 30 -12.08 28.16 10.50
C LEU A 30 -11.16 27.02 10.07
N SER A 31 -10.50 27.12 8.91
CA SER A 31 -9.56 26.09 8.43
C SER A 31 -8.36 25.88 9.34
N LEU A 32 -8.05 26.85 10.21
CA LEU A 32 -6.96 26.80 11.17
C LEU A 32 -7.41 26.49 12.60
N THR A 33 -8.68 26.76 12.94
CA THR A 33 -9.19 26.72 14.32
C THR A 33 -10.23 25.64 14.57
N ASP A 34 -10.87 25.13 13.51
CA ASP A 34 -11.91 24.11 13.57
C ASP A 34 -11.46 22.85 12.82
N ASP A 35 -11.14 21.80 13.57
CA ASP A 35 -10.67 20.53 13.03
C ASP A 35 -11.69 19.88 12.10
N GLU A 36 -13.00 20.03 12.33
CA GLU A 36 -14.04 19.46 11.47
C GLU A 36 -14.05 20.16 10.09
N ILE A 37 -13.82 21.47 10.05
CA ILE A 37 -13.72 22.23 8.81
C ILE A 37 -12.41 21.91 8.08
N ALA A 38 -11.30 21.79 8.80
CA ALA A 38 -10.03 21.41 8.21
C ALA A 38 -10.10 20.01 7.56
N GLU A 39 -10.73 19.05 8.24
CA GLU A 39 -10.96 17.70 7.72
C GLU A 39 -11.88 17.70 6.49
N ALA A 40 -13.01 18.41 6.56
CA ALA A 40 -13.93 18.54 5.43
C ALA A 40 -13.25 19.17 4.20
N LEU A 41 -12.43 20.20 4.41
CA LEU A 41 -11.66 20.83 3.35
C LEU A 41 -10.67 19.87 2.69
N GLN A 42 -10.02 19.02 3.48
CA GLN A 42 -9.13 17.99 2.97
C GLN A 42 -9.87 16.96 2.11
N PHE A 43 -11.05 16.52 2.53
CA PHE A 43 -11.88 15.60 1.75
C PHE A 43 -12.32 16.21 0.42
N VAL A 44 -12.86 17.44 0.45
CA VAL A 44 -13.28 18.14 -0.78
C VAL A 44 -12.10 18.43 -1.70
N GLU A 45 -10.93 18.75 -1.14
CA GLU A 45 -9.71 18.93 -1.94
C GLU A 45 -9.29 17.65 -2.64
N GLN A 46 -9.36 16.50 -1.95
CA GLN A 46 -9.02 15.20 -2.53
C GLN A 46 -9.96 14.86 -3.69
N ASP A 47 -11.27 15.00 -3.49
CA ASP A 47 -12.27 14.75 -4.54
C ASP A 47 -12.07 15.68 -5.75
N LEU A 48 -11.78 16.96 -5.50
CA LEU A 48 -11.52 17.94 -6.55
C LEU A 48 -10.25 17.59 -7.36
N VAL A 49 -9.19 17.14 -6.69
CA VAL A 49 -7.94 16.69 -7.34
C VAL A 49 -8.19 15.43 -8.16
N ASP A 50 -8.90 14.45 -7.61
CA ASP A 50 -9.18 13.19 -8.30
C ASP A 50 -10.06 13.42 -9.53
N ALA A 51 -11.08 14.29 -9.44
CA ALA A 51 -11.89 14.70 -10.58
C ALA A 51 -11.09 15.48 -11.63
N TYR A 52 -10.10 16.28 -11.24
CA TYR A 52 -9.21 16.94 -12.19
C TYR A 52 -8.37 15.92 -12.97
N VAL A 53 -7.78 14.95 -12.26
CA VAL A 53 -6.91 13.90 -12.82
C VAL A 53 -7.68 12.97 -13.76
N GLN A 54 -8.91 12.61 -13.41
CA GLN A 54 -9.78 11.74 -14.20
C GLN A 54 -10.50 12.45 -15.37
N ASP A 55 -10.23 13.74 -15.57
CA ASP A 55 -10.87 14.59 -16.59
C ASP A 55 -12.39 14.81 -16.40
N GLU A 56 -12.88 14.73 -15.16
CA GLU A 56 -14.31 14.80 -14.81
C GLU A 56 -14.82 16.21 -14.48
N LEU A 57 -13.91 17.19 -14.34
CA LEU A 57 -14.30 18.59 -14.12
C LEU A 57 -14.87 19.23 -15.38
N THR A 58 -15.94 20.02 -15.20
CA THR A 58 -16.47 20.90 -16.27
C THR A 58 -15.40 21.86 -16.78
N GLU A 59 -15.53 22.35 -18.01
CA GLU A 59 -14.54 23.27 -18.60
C GLU A 59 -14.32 24.54 -17.75
N ALA A 60 -15.40 25.11 -17.19
CA ALA A 60 -15.34 26.29 -16.34
C ALA A 60 -14.56 26.00 -15.04
N THR A 61 -14.92 24.92 -14.34
CA THR A 61 -14.24 24.51 -13.10
C THR A 61 -12.79 24.13 -13.36
N ARG A 62 -12.49 23.46 -14.47
CA ARG A 62 -11.14 23.10 -14.89
C ARG A 62 -10.27 24.34 -15.15
N ALA A 63 -10.84 25.40 -15.72
CA ALA A 63 -10.13 26.66 -15.93
C ALA A 63 -9.80 27.35 -14.59
N GLN A 64 -10.73 27.38 -13.65
CA GLN A 64 -10.51 27.89 -12.29
C GLN A 64 -9.46 27.07 -11.53
N PHE A 65 -9.53 25.74 -11.62
CA PHE A 65 -8.55 24.84 -11.00
C PHE A 65 -7.13 25.12 -11.51
N LYS A 66 -6.97 25.30 -12.82
CA LYS A 66 -5.65 25.61 -13.41
C LYS A 66 -5.11 26.99 -13.02
N SER A 67 -5.98 27.99 -12.89
CA SER A 67 -5.57 29.37 -12.62
C SER A 67 -5.34 29.63 -11.12
N HIS A 68 -6.21 29.13 -10.26
CA HIS A 68 -6.19 29.41 -8.82
C HIS A 68 -5.60 28.25 -8.02
N TYR A 69 -6.09 27.02 -8.20
CA TYR A 69 -5.63 25.88 -7.40
C TYR A 69 -4.17 25.51 -7.70
N LEU A 70 -3.79 25.41 -8.98
CA LEU A 70 -2.42 25.08 -9.40
C LEU A 70 -1.41 26.22 -9.23
N ALA A 71 -1.83 27.41 -8.80
CA ALA A 71 -0.92 28.52 -8.51
C ALA A 71 0.04 28.18 -7.35
N SER A 72 -0.41 27.39 -6.37
CA SER A 72 0.39 26.96 -5.23
C SER A 72 1.35 25.81 -5.60
N PRO A 73 2.67 25.94 -5.29
CA PRO A 73 3.64 24.86 -5.49
C PRO A 73 3.24 23.55 -4.78
N LEU A 74 2.78 23.64 -3.54
CA LEU A 74 2.35 22.48 -2.75
C LEU A 74 1.17 21.76 -3.42
N ARG A 75 0.21 22.51 -3.95
CA ARG A 75 -0.95 21.94 -4.66
C ARG A 75 -0.56 21.28 -5.98
N ARG A 76 0.45 21.79 -6.68
CA ARG A 76 1.01 21.11 -7.87
C ARG A 76 1.65 19.78 -7.52
N GLU A 77 2.36 19.67 -6.40
CA GLU A 77 2.93 18.40 -5.93
C GLU A 77 1.84 17.37 -5.59
N LYS A 78 0.76 17.80 -4.91
CA LYS A 78 -0.41 16.93 -4.66
C LYS A 78 -1.00 16.37 -5.96
N VAL A 79 -1.21 17.22 -6.96
CA VAL A 79 -1.74 16.80 -8.26
C VAL A 79 -0.76 15.87 -8.99
N ALA A 80 0.54 16.15 -8.96
CA ALA A 80 1.54 15.28 -9.57
C ALA A 80 1.56 13.89 -8.91
N PHE A 81 1.41 13.82 -7.59
CA PHE A 81 1.27 12.56 -6.86
C PHE A 81 0.00 11.80 -7.29
N ALA A 82 -1.15 12.47 -7.32
CA ALA A 82 -2.41 11.85 -7.73
C ALA A 82 -2.34 11.32 -9.18
N GLN A 83 -1.73 12.07 -10.10
CA GLN A 83 -1.50 11.62 -11.49
C GLN A 83 -0.61 10.38 -11.55
N ALA A 84 0.49 10.36 -10.80
CA ALA A 84 1.38 9.21 -10.75
C ALA A 84 0.69 7.97 -10.16
N PHE A 85 -0.12 8.16 -9.13
CA PHE A 85 -0.91 7.10 -8.51
C PHE A 85 -1.95 6.54 -9.49
N HIS A 86 -2.71 7.40 -10.16
CA HIS A 86 -3.70 7.02 -11.18
C HIS A 86 -3.06 6.20 -12.30
N ALA A 87 -1.95 6.67 -12.88
CA ALA A 87 -1.24 5.96 -13.94
C ALA A 87 -0.74 4.57 -13.50
N HIS A 88 -0.30 4.44 -12.25
CA HIS A 88 0.09 3.15 -11.69
C HIS A 88 -1.12 2.22 -11.51
N ALA A 89 -2.24 2.74 -11.02
CA ALA A 89 -3.48 2.00 -10.85
C ALA A 89 -3.99 1.45 -12.19
N GLU A 90 -4.07 2.28 -13.23
CA GLU A 90 -4.46 1.86 -14.59
C GLU A 90 -3.57 0.75 -15.14
N LYS A 91 -2.25 0.89 -14.99
CA LYS A 91 -1.29 -0.13 -15.45
C LYS A 91 -1.49 -1.46 -14.72
N SER A 92 -1.75 -1.41 -13.42
CA SER A 92 -1.99 -2.61 -12.62
C SER A 92 -3.29 -3.32 -13.02
N LEU A 93 -4.35 -2.56 -13.29
CA LEU A 93 -5.63 -3.08 -13.78
C LEU A 93 -5.46 -3.73 -15.15
N ALA A 94 -4.76 -3.06 -16.08
CA ALA A 94 -4.49 -3.60 -17.41
C ALA A 94 -3.67 -4.89 -17.36
N ALA A 95 -2.70 -4.99 -16.44
CA ALA A 95 -1.91 -6.20 -16.24
C ALA A 95 -2.76 -7.36 -15.69
N GLN A 96 -3.69 -7.09 -14.77
CA GLN A 96 -4.63 -8.09 -14.25
C GLN A 96 -5.57 -8.59 -15.34
N GLN A 97 -6.18 -7.68 -16.11
CA GLN A 97 -7.06 -8.02 -17.23
C GLN A 97 -6.33 -8.86 -18.30
N ALA A 98 -5.08 -8.52 -18.62
CA ALA A 98 -4.28 -9.32 -19.55
C ALA A 98 -3.97 -10.73 -19.03
N ALA A 99 -3.76 -10.89 -17.72
CA ALA A 99 -3.53 -12.20 -17.10
C ALA A 99 -4.82 -13.05 -17.05
N GLU A 100 -5.97 -12.43 -16.80
CA GLU A 100 -7.29 -13.08 -16.82
C GLU A 100 -7.65 -13.54 -18.24
N ALA A 101 -7.49 -12.67 -19.25
CA ALA A 101 -7.74 -13.01 -20.65
C ALA A 101 -6.84 -14.16 -21.17
N GLN A 102 -5.59 -14.23 -20.72
CA GLN A 102 -4.70 -15.35 -21.03
C GLN A 102 -5.12 -16.66 -20.35
N THR A 103 -5.72 -16.58 -19.16
CA THR A 103 -6.21 -17.75 -18.41
C THR A 103 -7.49 -18.30 -19.06
N GLU A 104 -8.40 -17.43 -19.51
CA GLU A 104 -9.63 -17.83 -20.22
C GLU A 104 -9.33 -18.39 -21.62
N ALA A 105 -8.47 -17.73 -22.41
CA ALA A 105 -8.07 -18.23 -23.73
C ALA A 105 -7.29 -19.56 -23.66
N ALA A 106 -6.49 -19.76 -22.61
CA ALA A 106 -5.80 -21.04 -22.38
C ALA A 106 -6.74 -22.15 -21.89
N ALA A 107 -7.86 -21.80 -21.23
CA ALA A 107 -8.90 -22.75 -20.83
C ALA A 107 -9.75 -23.22 -22.02
N GLU A 108 -9.97 -22.35 -23.02
CA GLU A 108 -10.81 -22.68 -24.18
C GLU A 108 -10.06 -23.48 -25.27
N VAL A 109 -8.72 -23.41 -25.33
CA VAL A 109 -7.90 -24.05 -26.39
C VAL A 109 -7.11 -25.28 -25.91
N ALA A 110 -7.21 -25.73 -24.66
CA ALA A 110 -6.39 -26.85 -24.19
C ALA A 110 -6.83 -28.24 -24.74
N PRO A 111 -6.07 -28.89 -25.67
CA PRO A 111 -6.20 -30.33 -25.83
C PRO A 111 -5.68 -31.02 -24.56
N LYS A 112 -6.36 -32.09 -24.13
CA LYS A 112 -5.97 -32.93 -22.98
C LYS A 112 -4.53 -33.46 -23.12
N ARG A 113 -3.53 -32.71 -22.66
CA ARG A 113 -2.12 -33.13 -22.64
C ARG A 113 -1.76 -33.72 -21.27
N LYS A 114 -1.93 -35.04 -21.15
CA LYS A 114 -1.48 -35.90 -20.04
C LYS A 114 0.07 -35.99 -19.98
N GLY A 115 0.78 -34.88 -19.74
CA GLY A 115 2.25 -34.94 -19.79
C GLY A 115 3.04 -33.87 -19.04
N GLN A 116 2.40 -32.82 -18.51
CA GLN A 116 3.12 -31.67 -17.94
C GLN A 116 2.93 -31.52 -16.42
N SER A 117 2.62 -32.63 -15.74
CA SER A 117 2.35 -32.71 -14.29
C SER A 117 3.53 -33.27 -13.49
N TRP A 118 4.73 -32.76 -13.72
CA TRP A 118 5.89 -33.10 -12.88
C TRP A 118 6.46 -31.88 -12.16
N PHE A 119 6.42 -30.71 -12.79
CA PHE A 119 6.85 -29.45 -12.15
C PHE A 119 5.84 -28.91 -11.12
N SER A 120 4.56 -29.26 -11.23
CA SER A 120 3.55 -28.95 -10.19
C SER A 120 3.74 -29.81 -8.93
N ALA A 121 4.26 -31.03 -9.07
CA ALA A 121 4.58 -31.91 -7.95
C ALA A 121 5.78 -31.40 -7.13
N TRP A 122 6.70 -30.65 -7.74
CA TRP A 122 7.85 -30.08 -7.03
C TRP A 122 7.58 -28.75 -6.31
N ARG A 123 6.61 -27.95 -6.74
CA ARG A 123 6.20 -26.75 -5.97
C ARG A 123 5.41 -27.07 -4.70
N GLY A 124 4.79 -28.25 -4.61
CA GLY A 124 4.11 -28.73 -3.41
C GLY A 124 5.05 -29.25 -2.31
N PHE A 125 6.36 -29.36 -2.56
CA PHE A 125 7.32 -29.81 -1.54
C PHE A 125 7.77 -28.68 -0.59
N ASN A 126 7.50 -27.41 -0.92
CA ASN A 126 7.89 -26.24 -0.11
C ASN A 126 6.70 -25.51 0.54
N ALA A 127 5.49 -26.03 0.40
CA ALA A 127 4.30 -25.40 0.97
C ALA A 127 3.47 -26.45 1.71
N SER A 128 3.58 -26.41 3.04
CA SER A 128 2.79 -27.13 4.05
C SER A 128 3.41 -28.42 4.58
N ARG A 129 4.11 -28.32 5.73
CA ARG A 129 3.69 -28.92 7.02
C ARG A 129 4.43 -28.27 8.22
N PRO A 130 3.77 -27.47 9.08
CA PRO A 130 4.37 -26.88 10.29
C PRO A 130 4.26 -27.83 11.50
N ALA A 131 4.86 -29.03 11.45
CA ALA A 131 4.80 -29.99 12.57
C ALA A 131 6.07 -30.84 12.82
N TRP A 132 7.17 -30.67 12.07
CA TRP A 132 8.45 -31.34 12.35
C TRP A 132 9.57 -30.41 12.88
N ALA A 133 9.30 -29.10 13.03
CA ALA A 133 10.30 -28.15 13.52
C ALA A 133 10.70 -28.39 15.00
N TRP A 134 9.79 -28.95 15.81
CA TRP A 134 10.06 -29.20 17.24
C TRP A 134 10.96 -30.43 17.46
N GLY A 135 10.92 -31.44 16.57
CA GLY A 135 11.76 -32.64 16.68
C GLY A 135 13.24 -32.35 16.37
N ALA A 136 13.50 -31.54 15.33
CA ALA A 136 14.86 -31.16 14.97
C ALA A 136 15.53 -30.26 16.02
N ALA A 137 14.76 -29.39 16.69
CA ALA A 137 15.27 -28.54 17.76
C ALA A 137 15.71 -29.34 18.99
N VAL A 138 14.95 -30.37 19.40
CA VAL A 138 15.32 -31.25 20.53
C VAL A 138 16.55 -32.09 20.19
N ALA A 139 16.66 -32.61 18.97
CA ALA A 139 17.83 -33.38 18.53
C ALA A 139 19.11 -32.51 18.47
N ALA A 140 19.00 -31.27 18.01
CA ALA A 140 20.13 -30.32 18.00
C ALA A 140 20.58 -29.96 19.42
N LEU A 141 19.64 -29.75 20.36
CA LEU A 141 19.98 -29.48 21.77
C LEU A 141 20.66 -30.68 22.43
N ALA A 142 20.17 -31.90 22.17
CA ALA A 142 20.78 -33.13 22.70
C ALA A 142 22.21 -33.34 22.17
N LEU A 143 22.47 -33.05 20.89
CA LEU A 143 23.80 -33.13 20.30
C LEU A 143 24.75 -32.06 20.85
N LEU A 144 24.26 -30.86 21.15
CA LEU A 144 25.06 -29.81 21.80
C LEU A 144 25.42 -30.19 23.25
N VAL A 145 24.48 -30.76 24.01
CA VAL A 145 24.75 -31.23 25.38
C VAL A 145 25.72 -32.42 25.37
N ALA A 146 25.52 -33.41 24.49
CA ALA A 146 26.41 -34.56 24.37
C ALA A 146 27.82 -34.14 23.88
N GLY A 147 27.89 -33.23 22.91
CA GLY A 147 29.14 -32.64 22.44
C GLY A 147 29.87 -31.86 23.54
N SER A 148 29.14 -31.06 24.31
CA SER A 148 29.68 -30.33 25.46
C SER A 148 30.23 -31.28 26.53
N TRP A 149 29.52 -32.36 26.86
CA TRP A 149 29.96 -33.37 27.85
C TRP A 149 31.26 -34.08 27.43
N LEU A 150 31.35 -34.50 26.17
CA LEU A 150 32.52 -35.19 25.61
C LEU A 150 33.79 -34.32 25.61
N THR A 151 33.63 -33.00 25.44
CA THR A 151 34.76 -32.07 25.53
C THR A 151 35.20 -31.83 26.98
N PHE A 152 34.27 -31.87 27.94
CA PHE A 152 34.57 -31.68 29.36
C PHE A 152 35.27 -32.89 29.98
N GLU A 153 34.95 -34.12 29.53
CA GLU A 153 35.70 -35.33 29.93
C GLU A 153 37.12 -35.39 29.35
N ARG A 154 37.35 -34.83 28.15
CA ARG A 154 38.69 -34.77 27.54
C ARG A 154 39.61 -33.73 28.17
N VAL A 155 39.07 -32.76 28.91
CA VAL A 155 39.84 -31.68 29.57
C VAL A 155 39.80 -31.83 31.09
N ARG A 156 39.86 -33.07 31.58
CA ARG A 156 40.35 -33.32 32.94
C ARG A 156 41.87 -33.46 32.86
N PRO A 157 42.66 -32.38 33.06
CA PRO A 157 44.11 -32.51 33.12
C PRO A 157 44.45 -33.52 34.21
N ARG A 158 45.25 -34.52 33.83
CA ARG A 158 45.90 -35.43 34.76
C ARG A 158 46.86 -34.62 35.64
N GLN A 159 46.32 -34.00 36.68
CA GLN A 159 47.02 -33.72 37.92
C GLN A 159 46.49 -34.81 38.86
N GLN A 160 47.16 -35.94 39.03
CA GLN A 160 48.39 -36.09 39.80
C GLN A 160 49.09 -37.39 39.41
N THR A 161 50.40 -37.38 39.23
CA THR A 161 51.38 -38.26 39.91
C THR A 161 52.74 -38.16 39.21
N ALA A 162 53.64 -37.35 39.76
CA ALA A 162 55.07 -37.56 39.64
C ALA A 162 55.79 -36.88 40.81
N GLN A 163 56.02 -37.68 41.85
CA GLN A 163 57.03 -37.58 42.92
C GLN A 163 56.95 -36.43 43.92
#